data_AF-A0A9J7HCT2-F1
#
_entry.id   AF-A0A9J7HCT2-F1
#
_cell.length_a   1.000
_cell.length_b   1.000
_cell.length_c   1.000
_cell.angle_alpha   90.00
_cell.angle_beta   90.00
_cell.angle_gamma   90.00
#
_symmetry.space_group_name_H-M   'P 1'
#
loop_
_entity.id
_entity.type
_entity.pdbx_description
1 polymer ?
#
loop_
_entity_poly.entity_id
_entity_poly.type
_entity_poly.pdbx_seq_one_letter_code
_entity_poly.pdbx_strand_id
1 'polypeptide(L)'
;MDMVLSALCLSFFFLAVPVRDDRRDKTTLQAEVESRIYSSIRLVGGSSSMEGRVEVYHDGQWGTVCDDAFDMNDANVVCRQLGYVNAAEIRPEFNEAAFGAGSGPIWLDNVACEGSEMSIGDCSHNGWGTHNCGHSEDVGVVCSNGIRLVGGSSSSEGRVEVYHDGQWGTVCDDGFDMSDANVVCRQLGHGGAGEVRPGAAFGAGSGQIWLDEVACGGSETSIEHCGHSGWGSHNCEHHEDVGVVCSDGIYDISSPSPDSEV
;
A
#
# COMPACT_ATOMS: atom_id res chain seq x y z
N MET A 1 56.17 -52.28 -39.81
CA MET A 1 56.25 -53.38 -38.84
C MET A 1 57.13 -52.90 -37.69
N ASP A 2 56.52 -52.85 -36.51
CA ASP A 2 57.09 -52.99 -35.14
C ASP A 2 57.97 -51.83 -34.58
N MET A 3 57.57 -51.14 -33.49
CA MET A 3 57.61 -51.50 -32.03
C MET A 3 59.06 -51.67 -31.52
N VAL A 4 59.62 -51.05 -30.46
CA VAL A 4 59.21 -50.19 -29.32
C VAL A 4 60.46 -49.53 -28.68
N LEU A 5 60.26 -48.46 -27.88
CA LEU A 5 60.89 -48.12 -26.58
C LEU A 5 62.19 -47.26 -26.52
N SER A 6 62.08 -46.04 -25.97
CA SER A 6 62.68 -45.70 -24.67
C SER A 6 62.13 -44.37 -24.08
N ALA A 7 61.64 -44.50 -22.84
CA ALA A 7 61.41 -43.50 -21.78
C ALA A 7 62.60 -42.51 -21.58
N LEU A 8 62.56 -41.37 -20.88
CA LEU A 8 61.63 -40.62 -19.99
C LEU A 8 62.32 -39.26 -19.74
N CYS A 9 61.59 -38.13 -19.64
CA CYS A 9 61.95 -37.08 -18.66
C CYS A 9 60.76 -36.14 -18.39
N LEU A 10 60.60 -35.82 -17.10
CA LEU A 10 59.49 -35.14 -16.43
C LEU A 10 59.36 -33.66 -16.81
N SER A 11 58.13 -33.11 -16.73
CA SER A 11 57.85 -31.76 -16.22
C SER A 11 56.35 -31.54 -15.99
N PHE A 12 56.06 -30.69 -15.02
CA PHE A 12 54.85 -30.57 -14.21
C PHE A 12 53.60 -30.00 -14.90
N PHE A 13 52.44 -30.42 -14.39
CA PHE A 13 51.11 -29.86 -14.60
C PHE A 13 51.01 -28.41 -14.09
N PHE A 14 50.49 -27.50 -14.92
CA PHE A 14 49.63 -26.41 -14.49
C PHE A 14 48.32 -26.51 -15.28
N LEU A 15 47.21 -26.66 -14.55
CA LEU A 15 45.86 -26.67 -15.09
C LEU A 15 45.50 -25.25 -15.56
N ALA A 16 45.28 -25.09 -16.86
CA ALA A 16 44.51 -23.95 -17.37
C ALA A 16 43.02 -24.27 -17.24
N VAL A 17 42.35 -23.65 -16.27
CA VAL A 17 40.88 -23.65 -16.20
C VAL A 17 40.38 -22.64 -17.25
N PRO A 18 39.49 -23.00 -18.18
CA PRO A 18 38.87 -22.02 -19.06
C PRO A 18 37.93 -21.12 -18.23
N VAL A 19 38.18 -19.81 -18.24
CA VAL A 19 37.24 -18.81 -17.74
C VAL A 19 35.98 -18.91 -18.60
N ARG A 20 34.84 -19.29 -18.00
CA ARG A 20 33.53 -19.18 -18.64
C ARG A 20 33.15 -17.69 -18.64
N ASP A 21 33.00 -17.13 -19.83
CA ASP A 21 32.49 -15.79 -20.07
C ASP A 21 31.00 -15.73 -19.68
N ASP A 22 30.70 -15.30 -18.45
CA ASP A 22 29.33 -15.09 -17.96
C ASP A 22 28.81 -13.71 -18.40
N ARG A 23 28.79 -13.47 -19.72
CA ARG A 23 27.97 -12.40 -20.31
C ARG A 23 26.63 -12.98 -20.73
N ARG A 24 25.73 -13.11 -19.75
CA ARG A 24 24.30 -13.17 -20.05
C ARG A 24 23.91 -11.89 -20.79
N ASP A 25 23.31 -12.06 -21.96
CA ASP A 25 22.86 -10.98 -22.82
C ASP A 25 21.78 -10.16 -22.10
N LYS A 26 22.00 -8.85 -21.97
CA LYS A 26 21.12 -7.93 -21.25
C LYS A 26 19.71 -7.86 -21.85
N THR A 27 19.54 -8.31 -23.09
CA THR A 27 18.26 -8.38 -23.79
C THR A 27 17.36 -9.50 -23.29
N THR A 28 17.91 -10.63 -22.85
CA THR A 28 17.11 -11.76 -22.33
C THR A 28 16.59 -11.48 -20.92
N LEU A 29 17.40 -10.81 -20.08
CA LEU A 29 16.97 -10.36 -18.76
C LEU A 29 15.89 -9.28 -18.84
N GLN A 30 15.93 -8.41 -19.85
CA GLN A 30 14.91 -7.37 -20.01
C GLN A 30 13.57 -7.95 -20.51
N ALA A 31 13.62 -8.99 -21.36
CA ALA A 31 12.43 -9.74 -21.77
C ALA A 31 11.87 -10.66 -20.66
N GLU A 32 12.71 -11.23 -19.79
CA GLU A 32 12.29 -12.01 -18.62
C GLU A 32 11.71 -11.14 -17.49
N VAL A 33 12.13 -9.87 -17.41
CA VAL A 33 11.56 -8.87 -16.49
C VAL A 33 10.22 -8.33 -17.04
N GLU A 34 10.05 -8.23 -18.36
CA GLU A 34 8.76 -7.91 -18.97
C GLU A 34 7.79 -9.12 -19.03
N SER A 35 8.30 -10.36 -18.97
CA SER A 35 7.46 -11.57 -19.00
C SER A 35 7.07 -12.13 -17.62
N ARG A 36 7.53 -11.51 -16.53
CA ARG A 36 6.79 -11.58 -15.25
C ARG A 36 5.71 -10.51 -15.31
N ILE A 37 4.72 -10.73 -16.18
CA ILE A 37 3.51 -9.92 -16.23
C ILE A 37 2.79 -10.16 -14.91
N TYR A 38 3.11 -9.40 -13.87
CA TYR A 38 2.19 -9.22 -12.76
C TYR A 38 0.88 -8.77 -13.41
N SER A 39 -0.19 -9.54 -13.22
CA SER A 39 -1.51 -9.17 -13.71
C SER A 39 -1.81 -7.76 -13.21
N SER A 40 -2.08 -6.82 -14.13
CA SER A 40 -2.40 -5.45 -13.74
C SER A 40 -3.72 -5.42 -12.99
N ILE A 41 -3.87 -4.54 -12.00
CA ILE A 41 -5.05 -4.44 -11.16
C ILE A 41 -5.57 -3.00 -11.14
N ARG A 42 -6.89 -2.83 -11.01
CA ARG A 42 -7.53 -1.52 -10.86
C ARG A 42 -8.82 -1.62 -10.03
N LEU A 43 -9.22 -0.49 -9.46
CA LEU A 43 -10.53 -0.30 -8.84
C LEU A 43 -11.44 0.53 -9.76
N VAL A 44 -12.69 0.10 -9.93
CA VAL A 44 -13.66 0.74 -10.82
C VAL A 44 -14.99 0.99 -10.10
N GLY A 45 -15.63 2.14 -10.37
CA GLY A 45 -16.97 2.44 -9.86
C GLY A 45 -17.03 3.07 -8.47
N GLY A 46 -15.87 3.28 -7.82
CA GLY A 46 -15.79 4.05 -6.58
C GLY A 46 -15.82 5.57 -6.80
N SER A 47 -16.04 6.31 -5.71
CA SER A 47 -16.03 7.78 -5.69
C SER A 47 -14.61 8.38 -5.60
N SER A 48 -13.61 7.53 -5.32
CA SER A 48 -12.19 7.89 -5.28
C SER A 48 -11.32 6.78 -5.88
N SER A 49 -10.02 7.01 -6.00
CA SER A 49 -9.07 5.99 -6.45
C SER A 49 -8.87 4.85 -5.44
N MET A 50 -9.25 5.05 -4.17
CA MET A 50 -9.04 4.09 -3.09
C MET A 50 -10.18 3.09 -2.92
N GLU A 51 -11.26 3.20 -3.69
CA GLU A 51 -12.39 2.27 -3.59
C GLU A 51 -12.93 1.88 -4.96
N GLY A 52 -13.52 0.69 -5.03
CA GLY A 52 -14.18 0.21 -6.24
C GLY A 52 -14.23 -1.31 -6.33
N ARG A 53 -14.91 -1.78 -7.38
CA ARG A 53 -14.88 -3.17 -7.84
C ARG A 53 -13.47 -3.53 -8.28
N VAL A 54 -13.00 -4.71 -7.87
CA VAL A 54 -11.68 -5.23 -8.23
C VAL A 54 -11.70 -5.79 -9.65
N GLU A 55 -10.82 -5.28 -10.50
CA GLU A 55 -10.61 -5.82 -11.85
C GLU A 55 -9.14 -6.15 -12.08
N VAL A 56 -8.89 -7.29 -12.72
CA VAL A 56 -7.58 -7.85 -13.02
C VAL A 56 -7.40 -7.97 -14.53
N TYR A 57 -6.23 -7.61 -15.05
CA TYR A 57 -5.85 -7.78 -16.44
C TYR A 57 -5.14 -9.11 -16.63
N HIS A 58 -5.77 -10.02 -17.35
CA HIS A 58 -5.25 -11.34 -17.65
C HIS A 58 -5.59 -11.71 -19.10
N ASP A 59 -4.68 -12.41 -19.77
CA ASP A 59 -4.85 -12.88 -21.16
C ASP A 59 -5.38 -11.80 -22.13
N GLY A 60 -4.82 -10.59 -22.04
CA GLY A 60 -5.15 -9.49 -22.96
C GLY A 60 -6.44 -8.73 -22.64
N GLN A 61 -7.19 -9.08 -21.60
CA GLN A 61 -8.48 -8.46 -21.27
C GLN A 61 -8.68 -8.23 -19.76
N TRP A 62 -9.44 -7.20 -19.42
CA TRP A 62 -9.88 -6.95 -18.06
C TRP A 62 -11.04 -7.89 -17.70
N GLY A 63 -11.03 -8.38 -16.47
CA GLY A 63 -12.11 -9.16 -15.88
C GLY A 63 -12.21 -8.90 -14.38
N THR A 64 -13.29 -9.38 -13.76
CA THR A 64 -13.62 -9.11 -12.36
C THR A 64 -13.14 -10.23 -11.43
N VAL A 65 -13.34 -10.06 -10.13
CA VAL A 65 -13.05 -11.05 -9.09
C VAL A 65 -14.35 -11.35 -8.35
N CYS A 66 -14.66 -12.62 -8.14
CA CYS A 66 -15.83 -13.04 -7.38
C CYS A 66 -15.62 -12.83 -5.86
N ASP A 67 -16.70 -12.55 -5.13
CA ASP A 67 -16.71 -12.37 -3.67
C ASP A 67 -16.76 -13.69 -2.87
N ASP A 68 -16.99 -14.84 -3.52
CA ASP A 68 -16.94 -16.16 -2.90
C ASP A 68 -15.60 -16.39 -2.20
N ALA A 69 -15.68 -16.62 -0.87
CA ALA A 69 -14.56 -16.80 0.05
C ALA A 69 -13.54 -15.63 0.14
N PHE A 70 -13.82 -14.48 -0.51
CA PHE A 70 -12.92 -13.33 -0.49
C PHE A 70 -12.86 -12.68 0.90
N ASP A 71 -11.66 -12.59 1.48
CA ASP A 71 -11.43 -12.11 2.84
C ASP A 71 -10.47 -10.90 2.91
N MET A 72 -10.18 -10.44 4.14
CA MET A 72 -9.33 -9.25 4.35
C MET A 72 -7.87 -9.47 3.94
N ASN A 73 -7.36 -10.70 3.92
CA ASN A 73 -6.01 -10.96 3.41
C ASN A 73 -5.98 -10.73 1.90
N ASP A 74 -7.01 -11.17 1.18
CA ASP A 74 -7.16 -10.93 -0.26
C ASP A 74 -7.25 -9.42 -0.54
N ALA A 75 -8.10 -8.72 0.21
CA ALA A 75 -8.27 -7.27 0.10
C ALA A 75 -6.95 -6.52 0.37
N ASN A 76 -6.18 -6.95 1.38
CA ASN A 76 -4.88 -6.37 1.70
C ASN A 76 -3.87 -6.56 0.56
N VAL A 77 -3.85 -7.73 -0.08
CA VAL A 77 -3.01 -7.97 -1.26
C VAL A 77 -3.42 -7.04 -2.41
N VAL A 78 -4.72 -6.90 -2.69
CA VAL A 78 -5.23 -5.96 -3.70
C VAL A 78 -4.77 -4.53 -3.44
N CYS A 79 -5.00 -4.04 -2.22
CA CYS A 79 -4.66 -2.67 -1.86
C CYS A 79 -3.15 -2.42 -1.90
N ARG A 80 -2.34 -3.36 -1.41
CA ARG A 80 -0.88 -3.26 -1.49
C ARG A 80 -0.37 -3.33 -2.93
N GLN A 81 -0.96 -4.18 -3.77
CA GLN A 81 -0.62 -4.27 -5.18
C GLN A 81 -0.92 -2.94 -5.92
N LEU A 82 -1.95 -2.20 -5.48
CA LEU A 82 -2.28 -0.85 -5.97
C LEU A 82 -1.41 0.26 -5.37
N GLY A 83 -0.56 -0.05 -4.39
CA GLY A 83 0.34 0.90 -3.72
C GLY A 83 -0.25 1.56 -2.47
N TYR A 84 -1.37 1.05 -1.95
CA TYR A 84 -1.94 1.45 -0.65
C TYR A 84 -1.35 0.61 0.48
N VAL A 85 -1.56 1.03 1.74
CA VAL A 85 -0.99 0.33 2.90
C VAL A 85 -1.75 -0.96 3.17
N ASN A 86 -3.08 -0.89 3.21
CA ASN A 86 -3.95 -2.03 3.53
C ASN A 86 -5.38 -1.79 3.03
N ALA A 87 -6.23 -2.80 3.15
CA ALA A 87 -7.66 -2.65 2.98
C ALA A 87 -8.31 -2.19 4.30
N ALA A 88 -9.22 -1.23 4.20
CA ALA A 88 -10.09 -0.79 5.29
C ALA A 88 -11.40 -1.59 5.35
N GLU A 89 -11.91 -1.98 4.18
CA GLU A 89 -13.23 -2.61 4.06
C GLU A 89 -13.28 -3.51 2.82
N ILE A 90 -14.01 -4.62 2.92
CA ILE A 90 -14.55 -5.33 1.76
C ILE A 90 -16.03 -4.99 1.72
N ARG A 91 -16.54 -4.68 0.53
CA ARG A 91 -17.97 -4.43 0.34
C ARG A 91 -18.62 -5.59 -0.42
N PRO A 92 -19.03 -6.65 0.29
CA PRO A 92 -19.98 -7.61 -0.25
C PRO A 92 -21.37 -7.00 -0.13
N GLU A 93 -21.95 -6.54 -1.23
CA GLU A 93 -23.40 -6.34 -1.24
C GLU A 93 -24.02 -7.66 -1.65
N PHE A 94 -24.75 -8.30 -0.71
CA PHE A 94 -25.51 -9.53 -0.93
C PHE A 94 -26.22 -9.53 -2.30
N ASN A 95 -25.56 -10.07 -3.33
CA ASN A 95 -25.99 -10.13 -4.72
C ASN A 95 -26.20 -8.80 -5.47
N GLU A 96 -25.58 -7.68 -5.08
CA GLU A 96 -25.76 -6.39 -5.80
C GLU A 96 -24.48 -5.69 -6.28
N ALA A 97 -23.29 -6.27 -6.09
CA ALA A 97 -22.00 -5.70 -6.52
C ALA A 97 -21.86 -4.20 -6.16
N ALA A 98 -21.36 -3.91 -4.95
CA ALA A 98 -21.44 -2.60 -4.29
C ALA A 98 -20.93 -1.38 -5.08
N PHE A 99 -20.01 -1.59 -6.03
CA PHE A 99 -19.47 -0.54 -6.90
C PHE A 99 -19.94 -0.69 -8.36
N GLY A 100 -21.11 -1.30 -8.53
CA GLY A 100 -21.69 -1.75 -9.79
C GLY A 100 -21.14 -3.09 -10.23
N ALA A 101 -21.97 -3.84 -10.96
CA ALA A 101 -21.57 -5.05 -11.67
C ALA A 101 -20.58 -4.72 -12.80
N GLY A 102 -19.57 -5.56 -12.97
CA GLY A 102 -18.67 -5.50 -14.10
C GLY A 102 -19.23 -6.15 -15.36
N SER A 103 -18.34 -6.45 -16.29
CA SER A 103 -18.67 -7.10 -17.55
C SER A 103 -17.48 -7.89 -18.08
N GLY A 104 -17.75 -8.94 -18.84
CA GLY A 104 -16.70 -9.73 -19.49
C GLY A 104 -16.37 -10.98 -18.67
N PRO A 105 -15.10 -11.44 -18.64
CA PRO A 105 -14.72 -12.58 -17.84
C PRO A 105 -14.71 -12.24 -16.35
N ILE A 106 -15.04 -13.22 -15.50
CA ILE A 106 -14.69 -13.22 -14.08
C ILE A 106 -13.43 -14.05 -13.95
N TRP A 107 -12.33 -13.42 -13.56
CA TRP A 107 -11.01 -14.03 -13.64
C TRP A 107 -10.64 -14.88 -12.45
N LEU A 108 -11.05 -14.45 -11.27
CA LEU A 108 -10.67 -15.08 -10.01
C LEU A 108 -11.93 -15.38 -9.19
N ASP A 109 -11.86 -16.50 -8.48
CA ASP A 109 -12.91 -17.03 -7.63
C ASP A 109 -12.24 -17.91 -6.55
N ASN A 110 -12.82 -17.90 -5.34
CA ASN A 110 -12.28 -18.53 -4.14
C ASN A 110 -10.80 -18.18 -3.94
N VAL A 111 -10.49 -16.88 -4.02
CA VAL A 111 -9.15 -16.37 -3.72
C VAL A 111 -8.87 -16.62 -2.24
N ALA A 112 -7.66 -17.10 -1.94
CA ALA A 112 -7.23 -17.41 -0.59
C ALA A 112 -5.75 -17.04 -0.45
N CYS A 113 -5.49 -15.76 -0.27
CA CYS A 113 -4.18 -15.21 0.00
C CYS A 113 -3.73 -15.51 1.44
N GLU A 114 -2.45 -15.72 1.65
CA GLU A 114 -1.82 -15.67 2.98
C GLU A 114 -1.64 -14.23 3.48
N GLY A 115 -1.70 -13.25 2.57
CA GLY A 115 -1.52 -11.82 2.83
C GLY A 115 -0.12 -11.29 2.51
N SER A 116 0.82 -12.16 2.13
CA SER A 116 2.22 -11.81 1.82
C SER A 116 2.51 -11.72 0.32
N GLU A 117 1.53 -12.08 -0.52
CA GLU A 117 1.62 -12.09 -1.97
C GLU A 117 1.76 -10.67 -2.54
N MET A 118 2.55 -10.54 -3.61
CA MET A 118 2.74 -9.25 -4.28
C MET A 118 1.63 -8.93 -5.29
N SER A 119 0.91 -9.94 -5.74
CA SER A 119 -0.20 -9.83 -6.69
C SER A 119 -1.33 -10.76 -6.28
N ILE A 120 -2.57 -10.33 -6.44
CA ILE A 120 -3.75 -11.19 -6.19
C ILE A 120 -3.74 -12.45 -7.08
N GLY A 121 -3.13 -12.37 -8.27
CA GLY A 121 -2.95 -13.50 -9.17
C GLY A 121 -1.92 -14.54 -8.71
N ASP A 122 -1.16 -14.26 -7.64
CA ASP A 122 -0.21 -15.21 -7.03
C ASP A 122 -0.84 -16.01 -5.87
N CYS A 123 -2.01 -15.60 -5.39
CA CYS A 123 -2.72 -16.27 -4.31
C CYS A 123 -3.27 -17.63 -4.76
N SER A 124 -3.65 -18.49 -3.81
CA SER A 124 -4.40 -19.70 -4.17
C SER A 124 -5.78 -19.31 -4.69
N HIS A 125 -6.22 -19.89 -5.81
CA HIS A 125 -7.55 -19.67 -6.40
C HIS A 125 -7.96 -20.85 -7.30
N ASN A 126 -9.22 -20.91 -7.75
CA ASN A 126 -9.77 -22.00 -8.58
C ASN A 126 -9.17 -22.14 -10.00
N GLY A 127 -8.20 -21.28 -10.35
CA GLY A 127 -7.67 -21.11 -11.71
C GLY A 127 -8.35 -19.98 -12.49
N TRP A 128 -7.61 -19.38 -13.44
CA TRP A 128 -8.09 -18.23 -14.21
C TRP A 128 -9.35 -18.55 -15.02
N GLY A 129 -10.40 -17.76 -14.84
CA GLY A 129 -11.68 -17.90 -15.56
C GLY A 129 -12.52 -19.10 -15.13
N THR A 130 -12.13 -19.79 -14.05
CA THR A 130 -12.89 -20.92 -13.48
C THR A 130 -13.67 -20.43 -12.28
N HIS A 131 -14.99 -20.27 -12.44
CA HIS A 131 -15.88 -19.76 -11.41
C HIS A 131 -17.32 -20.26 -11.60
N ASN A 132 -18.14 -20.17 -10.56
CA ASN A 132 -19.59 -20.38 -10.59
C ASN A 132 -20.40 -19.08 -10.39
N CYS A 133 -19.72 -17.93 -10.33
CA CYS A 133 -20.34 -16.64 -10.02
C CYS A 133 -20.92 -15.93 -11.26
N GLY A 134 -21.83 -14.98 -11.02
CA GLY A 134 -22.23 -13.92 -11.95
C GLY A 134 -21.72 -12.54 -11.51
N HIS A 135 -21.88 -11.52 -12.35
CA HIS A 135 -21.38 -10.16 -12.03
C HIS A 135 -22.11 -9.45 -10.88
N SER A 136 -23.19 -10.02 -10.35
CA SER A 136 -23.79 -9.60 -9.07
C SER A 136 -22.91 -9.91 -7.86
N GLU A 137 -21.92 -10.80 -8.03
CA GLU A 137 -20.98 -11.29 -7.03
C GLU A 137 -19.57 -10.70 -7.27
N ASP A 138 -19.44 -9.65 -8.08
CA ASP A 138 -18.15 -8.99 -8.26
C ASP A 138 -17.75 -8.23 -6.99
N VAL A 139 -16.58 -8.57 -6.44
CA VAL A 139 -16.11 -8.03 -5.17
C VAL A 139 -15.62 -6.58 -5.27
N GLY A 140 -15.94 -5.80 -4.25
CA GLY A 140 -15.45 -4.44 -4.05
C GLY A 140 -14.56 -4.30 -2.82
N VAL A 141 -13.54 -3.45 -2.90
CA VAL A 141 -12.68 -3.12 -1.76
C VAL A 141 -12.59 -1.62 -1.55
N VAL A 142 -12.33 -1.23 -0.30
CA VAL A 142 -11.91 0.11 0.10
C VAL A 142 -10.51 0.00 0.69
N CYS A 143 -9.55 0.65 0.07
CA CYS A 143 -8.17 0.74 0.51
C CYS A 143 -7.94 1.90 1.46
N SER A 144 -6.85 1.82 2.22
CA SER A 144 -6.41 2.84 3.16
C SER A 144 -4.92 3.09 3.02
N ASN A 145 -4.53 4.33 3.28
CA ASN A 145 -3.13 4.71 3.48
C ASN A 145 -2.68 4.47 4.93
N GLY A 146 -3.42 3.68 5.72
CA GLY A 146 -3.12 3.42 7.12
C GLY A 146 -3.33 4.64 8.03
N ILE A 147 -4.03 5.67 7.56
CA ILE A 147 -4.26 6.92 8.28
C ILE A 147 -5.66 7.48 7.99
N ARG A 148 -6.27 8.15 8.97
CA ARG A 148 -7.55 8.85 8.82
C ARG A 148 -7.67 10.06 9.75
N LEU A 149 -8.60 10.96 9.42
CA LEU A 149 -9.01 12.08 10.28
C LEU A 149 -10.41 11.82 10.84
N VAL A 150 -10.58 11.98 12.16
CA VAL A 150 -11.85 11.70 12.86
C VAL A 150 -12.31 12.91 13.68
N GLY A 151 -13.62 13.15 13.72
CA GLY A 151 -14.22 14.21 14.56
C GLY A 151 -14.20 15.61 13.96
N GLY A 152 -13.67 15.77 12.74
CA GLY A 152 -13.76 17.01 11.97
C GLY A 152 -15.12 17.21 11.30
N SER A 153 -15.37 18.44 10.83
CA SER A 153 -16.59 18.78 10.08
C SER A 153 -16.48 18.48 8.58
N SER A 154 -15.29 18.12 8.10
CA SER A 154 -15.00 17.74 6.72
C SER A 154 -13.90 16.66 6.65
N SER A 155 -13.65 16.12 5.46
CA SER A 155 -12.56 15.15 5.22
C SER A 155 -11.15 15.74 5.32
N SER A 156 -11.03 17.07 5.44
CA SER A 156 -9.75 17.78 5.49
C SER A 156 -9.38 18.21 6.91
N GLU A 157 -10.09 17.78 7.94
CA GLU A 157 -9.73 18.09 9.33
C GLU A 157 -10.16 16.98 10.30
N GLY A 158 -9.48 16.88 11.43
CA GLY A 158 -9.84 15.94 12.49
C GLY A 158 -8.65 15.49 13.33
N ARG A 159 -8.95 14.67 14.34
CA ARG A 159 -7.96 13.90 15.12
C ARG A 159 -7.25 12.91 14.20
N VAL A 160 -5.94 12.83 14.31
CA VAL A 160 -5.12 11.91 13.52
C VAL A 160 -5.19 10.52 14.14
N GLU A 161 -5.60 9.53 13.34
CA GLU A 161 -5.58 8.13 13.72
C GLU A 161 -4.81 7.30 12.69
N VAL A 162 -3.97 6.38 13.18
CA VAL A 162 -3.13 5.49 12.37
C VAL A 162 -3.58 4.05 12.59
N TYR A 163 -3.56 3.24 11.53
CA TYR A 163 -3.84 1.82 11.59
C TYR A 163 -2.55 1.04 11.73
N HIS A 164 -2.41 0.31 12.81
CA HIS A 164 -1.24 -0.53 13.08
C HIS A 164 -1.67 -1.79 13.83
N ASP A 165 -1.04 -2.92 13.53
CA ASP A 165 -1.30 -4.22 14.18
C ASP A 165 -2.79 -4.58 14.30
N GLY A 166 -3.55 -4.40 13.21
CA GLY A 166 -4.96 -4.78 13.16
C GLY A 166 -5.95 -3.79 13.78
N GLN A 167 -5.48 -2.68 14.39
CA GLN A 167 -6.32 -1.74 15.13
C GLN A 167 -5.98 -0.26 14.85
N TRP A 168 -7.01 0.58 14.92
CA TRP A 168 -6.85 2.03 14.88
C TRP A 168 -6.39 2.54 16.25
N GLY A 169 -5.48 3.50 16.25
CA GLY A 169 -5.04 4.22 17.43
C GLY A 169 -4.69 5.67 17.13
N THR A 170 -4.59 6.48 18.17
CA THR A 170 -4.37 7.94 18.06
C THR A 170 -2.89 8.28 18.02
N VAL A 171 -2.60 9.56 17.78
CA VAL A 171 -1.23 10.12 17.79
C VAL A 171 -1.18 11.20 18.87
N CYS A 172 -0.15 11.18 19.72
CA CYS A 172 0.06 12.20 20.73
C CYS A 172 0.48 13.54 20.11
N ASP A 173 0.14 14.64 20.76
CA ASP A 173 0.53 16.01 20.37
C ASP A 173 1.91 16.44 20.87
N ASP A 174 2.53 15.66 21.77
CA ASP A 174 3.91 15.87 22.23
C ASP A 174 4.88 15.81 21.03
N GLY A 175 5.61 16.91 20.84
CA GLY A 175 6.56 17.07 19.74
C GLY A 175 5.95 17.26 18.35
N PHE A 176 4.62 17.08 18.20
CA PHE A 176 3.95 17.09 16.90
C PHE A 176 3.86 18.50 16.32
N ASP A 177 4.48 18.73 15.16
CA ASP A 177 4.59 20.03 14.52
C ASP A 177 4.03 20.09 13.09
N MET A 178 4.22 21.23 12.43
CA MET A 178 3.72 21.45 11.06
C MET A 178 4.39 20.55 10.02
N SER A 179 5.61 20.08 10.24
CA SER A 179 6.30 19.12 9.38
C SER A 179 5.59 17.77 9.42
N ASP A 180 5.19 17.33 10.62
CA ASP A 180 4.42 16.10 10.81
C ASP A 180 3.05 16.19 10.17
N ALA A 181 2.34 17.30 10.44
CA ALA A 181 1.05 17.58 9.83
C ALA A 181 1.12 17.59 8.30
N ASN A 182 2.19 18.13 7.73
CA ASN A 182 2.37 18.15 6.28
C ASN A 182 2.49 16.74 5.70
N VAL A 183 3.18 15.82 6.39
CA VAL A 183 3.24 14.40 5.99
C VAL A 183 1.85 13.78 6.09
N VAL A 184 1.13 13.99 7.20
CA VAL A 184 -0.25 13.49 7.38
C VAL A 184 -1.17 13.96 6.25
N CYS A 185 -1.21 15.25 5.99
CA CYS A 185 -2.09 15.82 4.97
C CYS A 185 -1.73 15.33 3.56
N ARG A 186 -0.44 15.25 3.23
CA ARG A 186 0.01 14.71 1.93
C ARG A 186 -0.28 13.21 1.80
N GLN A 187 -0.12 12.44 2.88
CA GLN A 187 -0.46 11.01 2.92
C GLN A 187 -1.97 10.79 2.71
N LEU A 188 -2.80 11.71 3.18
CA LEU A 188 -4.26 11.74 2.94
C LEU A 188 -4.65 12.30 1.56
N GLY A 189 -3.68 12.72 0.74
CA GLY A 189 -3.92 13.25 -0.61
C GLY A 189 -4.25 14.74 -0.68
N HIS A 190 -4.12 15.49 0.42
CA HIS A 190 -4.28 16.94 0.46
C HIS A 190 -3.00 17.66 0.02
N GLY A 191 -3.11 18.96 -0.30
CA GLY A 191 -1.99 19.78 -0.76
C GLY A 191 -0.91 20.04 0.31
N GLY A 192 -1.31 20.08 1.58
CA GLY A 192 -0.42 20.25 2.74
C GLY A 192 -1.20 20.58 4.02
N ALA A 193 -0.49 20.79 5.11
CA ALA A 193 -1.09 21.18 6.39
C ALA A 193 -1.37 22.68 6.44
N GLY A 194 -2.58 23.02 6.89
CA GLY A 194 -2.95 24.39 7.28
C GLY A 194 -2.72 24.63 8.77
N GLU A 195 -2.98 23.63 9.62
CA GLU A 195 -2.88 23.80 11.08
C GLU A 195 -2.66 22.48 11.85
N VAL A 196 -1.96 22.56 12.99
CA VAL A 196 -1.90 21.53 14.04
C VAL A 196 -2.82 21.95 15.20
N ARG A 197 -3.62 21.01 15.69
CA ARG A 197 -4.61 21.21 16.74
C ARG A 197 -4.33 20.24 17.90
N PRO A 198 -3.54 20.65 18.90
CA PRO A 198 -3.24 19.82 20.07
C PRO A 198 -4.46 19.73 21.02
N GLY A 199 -4.33 18.93 22.07
CA GLY A 199 -5.24 18.93 23.21
C GLY A 199 -6.61 18.32 22.89
N ALA A 200 -6.66 17.29 22.04
CA ALA A 200 -7.88 16.61 21.65
C ALA A 200 -8.96 17.56 21.09
N ALA A 201 -8.55 18.56 20.30
CA ALA A 201 -9.44 19.62 19.78
C ALA A 201 -10.64 19.10 18.97
N PHE A 202 -10.49 17.94 18.31
CA PHE A 202 -11.56 17.24 17.56
C PHE A 202 -12.22 16.12 18.38
N GLY A 203 -12.08 16.20 19.70
CA GLY A 203 -12.49 15.17 20.65
C GLY A 203 -11.37 14.17 20.93
N ALA A 204 -11.35 13.67 22.16
CA ALA A 204 -10.45 12.60 22.58
C ALA A 204 -10.83 11.29 21.87
N GLY A 205 -9.81 10.53 21.47
CA GLY A 205 -9.98 9.16 21.02
C GLY A 205 -10.14 8.19 22.18
N SER A 206 -9.94 6.92 21.87
CA SER A 206 -10.02 5.83 22.85
C SER A 206 -9.17 4.66 22.41
N GLY A 207 -8.66 3.89 23.37
CA GLY A 207 -7.90 2.67 23.08
C GLY A 207 -6.41 2.94 23.02
N GLN A 208 -5.77 2.51 21.93
CA GLN A 208 -4.33 2.61 21.78
C GLN A 208 -3.92 4.02 21.30
N ILE A 209 -2.85 4.57 21.87
CA ILE A 209 -2.09 5.68 21.28
C ILE A 209 -0.89 5.05 20.59
N TRP A 210 -0.79 5.19 19.27
CA TRP A 210 0.21 4.48 18.48
C TRP A 210 1.54 5.20 18.37
N LEU A 211 1.49 6.52 18.23
CA LEU A 211 2.66 7.34 17.95
C LEU A 211 2.76 8.47 18.97
N ASP A 212 4.00 8.77 19.34
CA ASP A 212 4.39 9.81 20.28
C ASP A 212 5.80 10.31 19.89
N GLU A 213 6.08 11.57 20.19
CA GLU A 213 7.30 12.30 19.79
C GLU A 213 7.57 12.15 18.29
N VAL A 214 6.52 12.35 17.48
CA VAL A 214 6.64 12.28 16.02
C VAL A 214 7.55 13.42 15.56
N ALA A 215 8.53 13.09 14.72
CA ALA A 215 9.55 14.01 14.23
C ALA A 215 9.89 13.71 12.77
N CYS A 216 9.02 14.14 11.87
CA CYS A 216 9.18 14.04 10.42
C CYS A 216 10.22 15.06 9.91
N GLY A 217 11.02 14.67 8.93
CA GLY A 217 11.83 15.58 8.12
C GLY A 217 11.04 16.34 7.05
N GLY A 218 9.77 15.96 6.82
CA GLY A 218 8.82 16.57 5.88
C GLY A 218 8.79 15.92 4.48
N SER A 219 9.73 15.02 4.19
CA SER A 219 9.86 14.34 2.88
C SER A 219 9.23 12.95 2.84
N GLU A 220 8.93 12.39 4.00
CA GLU A 220 8.32 11.08 4.21
C GLU A 220 6.99 10.97 3.48
N THR A 221 6.69 9.79 2.95
CA THR A 221 5.41 9.52 2.28
C THR A 221 4.32 9.05 3.23
N SER A 222 4.69 8.64 4.45
CA SER A 222 3.80 8.13 5.48
C SER A 222 4.34 8.55 6.84
N ILE A 223 3.45 8.89 7.77
CA ILE A 223 3.81 9.27 9.15
C ILE A 223 4.56 8.15 9.89
N GLU A 224 4.33 6.89 9.51
CA GLU A 224 5.02 5.73 10.10
C GLU A 224 6.53 5.69 9.79
N HIS A 225 6.97 6.43 8.77
CA HIS A 225 8.37 6.52 8.37
C HIS A 225 9.11 7.69 9.02
N CYS A 226 8.40 8.52 9.79
CA CYS A 226 9.01 9.61 10.54
C CYS A 226 9.78 9.07 11.76
N GLY A 227 10.60 9.91 12.38
CA GLY A 227 11.09 9.59 13.72
C GLY A 227 9.91 9.52 14.70
N HIS A 228 9.89 8.55 15.60
CA HIS A 228 8.92 8.46 16.70
C HIS A 228 9.47 7.56 17.82
N SER A 229 8.84 7.58 19.01
CA SER A 229 9.27 6.81 20.20
C SER A 229 9.11 5.29 20.09
N GLY A 230 8.68 4.78 18.94
CA GLY A 230 8.29 3.38 18.72
C GLY A 230 6.78 3.15 18.91
N TRP A 231 6.25 2.10 18.28
CA TRP A 231 4.81 1.80 18.29
C TRP A 231 4.28 1.53 19.69
N GLY A 232 3.27 2.29 20.10
CA GLY A 232 2.60 2.14 21.39
C GLY A 232 3.45 2.55 22.60
N SER A 233 4.63 3.14 22.37
CA SER A 233 5.50 3.65 23.43
C SER A 233 5.24 5.14 23.60
N HIS A 234 4.44 5.49 24.60
CA HIS A 234 4.06 6.87 24.90
C HIS A 234 3.86 7.09 26.41
N ASN A 235 3.89 8.34 26.84
CA ASN A 235 3.48 8.79 28.18
C ASN A 235 2.18 9.61 28.16
N CYS A 236 1.54 9.74 26.99
CA CYS A 236 0.34 10.55 26.82
C CYS A 236 -0.96 9.85 27.26
N GLU A 237 -1.99 10.66 27.50
CA GLU A 237 -3.39 10.25 27.59
C GLU A 237 -4.23 10.87 26.46
N HIS A 238 -5.46 10.38 26.23
CA HIS A 238 -6.27 10.82 25.08
C HIS A 238 -6.71 12.31 25.07
N HIS A 239 -6.45 13.07 26.14
CA HIS A 239 -6.64 14.51 26.10
C HIS A 239 -5.49 15.23 25.36
N GLU A 240 -4.42 14.50 25.02
CA GLU A 240 -3.24 14.92 24.25
C GLU A 240 -3.28 14.33 22.82
N ASP A 241 -4.41 13.79 22.38
CA ASP A 241 -4.54 13.31 21.00
C ASP A 241 -4.49 14.50 20.02
N VAL A 242 -3.56 14.45 19.06
CA VAL A 242 -3.37 15.52 18.08
C VAL A 242 -4.41 15.45 16.96
N GLY A 243 -4.81 16.63 16.48
CA GLY A 243 -5.54 16.80 15.24
C GLY A 243 -4.84 17.72 14.27
N VAL A 244 -5.28 17.68 13.01
CA VAL A 244 -4.77 18.55 11.95
C VAL A 244 -5.92 19.15 11.14
N VAL A 245 -5.64 20.28 10.49
CA VAL A 245 -6.43 20.85 9.41
C VAL A 245 -5.55 20.86 8.17
N CYS A 246 -6.00 20.18 7.12
CA CYS A 246 -5.37 20.13 5.82
C CYS A 246 -5.90 21.23 4.91
N SER A 247 -5.05 21.68 4.01
CA SER A 247 -5.37 22.67 2.99
C SER A 247 -5.32 22.02 1.60
N ASP A 248 -6.27 22.40 0.75
CA ASP A 248 -6.34 21.93 -0.65
C ASP A 248 -5.29 22.62 -1.53
N GLY A 249 -4.13 23.03 -1.01
CA GLY A 249 -3.01 23.56 -1.80
C GLY A 249 -3.29 24.75 -2.73
N ILE A 250 -4.49 25.32 -2.75
CA ILE A 250 -4.77 26.59 -3.41
C ILE A 250 -4.38 27.65 -2.39
N TYR A 251 -3.15 28.15 -2.52
CA TYR A 251 -2.77 29.44 -1.97
C TYR A 251 -3.80 30.48 -2.43
N ASP A 252 -4.82 30.72 -1.61
CA ASP A 252 -5.70 31.84 -1.80
C ASP A 252 -4.91 33.10 -1.43
N ILE A 253 -4.42 33.77 -2.48
CA ILE A 253 -3.67 35.03 -2.43
C ILE A 253 -4.47 36.15 -1.72
N SER A 254 -5.72 35.90 -1.31
CA SER A 254 -6.53 36.86 -0.55
C SER A 254 -6.39 36.78 0.97
N SER A 255 -5.66 35.81 1.54
CA SER A 255 -5.44 35.73 2.99
C SER A 255 -4.10 36.36 3.40
N PRO A 256 -4.09 37.41 4.26
CA PRO A 256 -2.85 38.03 4.70
C PRO A 256 -2.08 37.11 5.66
N SER A 257 -0.81 36.87 5.36
CA SER A 257 0.13 36.18 6.27
C SER A 257 0.17 36.86 7.65
N PRO A 258 0.21 36.09 8.75
CA PRO A 258 0.34 36.67 10.10
C PRO A 258 1.77 37.16 10.41
N ASP A 259 2.75 36.87 9.55
CA ASP A 259 4.14 37.27 9.79
C ASP A 259 4.49 38.60 9.10
N SER A 260 3.96 39.69 9.62
CA SER A 260 4.58 41.01 9.50
C SER A 260 4.19 41.95 10.65
N GLU A 261 4.57 41.57 11.87
CA GLU A 261 4.82 42.54 12.94
C GLU A 261 6.18 42.25 13.60
N VAL A 262 7.24 42.83 13.04
CA VAL A 262 8.44 43.34 13.76
C VAL A 262 8.93 44.60 13.06
#